data_AF-A0A3B6NNL7-F1
#
_entry.id   AF-A0A3B6NNL7-F1
#
_cell.length_a   1.000
_cell.length_b   1.000
_cell.length_c   1.000
_cell.angle_alpha   90.00
_cell.angle_beta   90.00
_cell.angle_gamma   90.00
#
_symmetry.space_group_name_H-M   'P 1'
#
loop_
_entity.id
_entity.type
_entity.pdbx_description
1 polymer ?
#
loop_
_entity_poly.entity_id
_entity_poly.type
_entity_poly.pdbx_seq_one_letter_code
_entity_poly.pdbx_strand_id
1 'polypeptide(L)'
;MVPKKTPKGKSGFFGVRQKPSGNFGVEFSDVGRRWWIGTYPSAHEAVRAYDVVVWRAERPREHLNFPEIESRAEAEMLVPQGIKMKEIPTKKKKKKKKPSVVVSAGETYEEAMARFAREHPEYV
;
A
#
# COMPACT_ATOMS: atom_id res chain seq x y z
N MET A 1 15.47 -16.46 -10.98
CA MET A 1 15.87 -15.69 -9.77
C MET A 1 15.17 -16.32 -8.58
N VAL A 2 15.88 -16.67 -7.51
CA VAL A 2 15.25 -17.21 -6.29
C VAL A 2 14.41 -16.09 -5.64
N PRO A 3 13.13 -16.35 -5.28
CA PRO A 3 12.32 -15.35 -4.59
C PRO A 3 12.99 -15.00 -3.26
N LYS A 4 13.28 -13.71 -3.04
CA LYS A 4 13.85 -13.26 -1.77
C LYS A 4 12.76 -13.23 -0.70
N LYS A 5 13.11 -13.72 0.50
CA LYS A 5 12.28 -13.60 1.71
C LYS A 5 12.16 -12.12 2.07
N THR A 6 10.93 -11.64 2.26
CA THR A 6 10.74 -10.27 2.75
C THR A 6 11.24 -10.17 4.19
N PRO A 7 11.93 -9.08 4.59
CA PRO A 7 12.30 -8.90 5.98
C PRO A 7 11.07 -8.70 6.87
N LYS A 8 11.13 -9.16 8.11
CA LYS A 8 10.11 -8.89 9.12
C LYS A 8 10.23 -7.44 9.59
N GLY A 9 9.11 -6.72 9.62
CA GLY A 9 9.05 -5.36 10.15
C GLY A 9 8.89 -5.34 11.67
N LYS A 10 8.53 -4.17 12.21
CA LYS A 10 8.19 -3.99 13.65
C LYS A 10 7.03 -4.87 14.13
N SER A 11 6.19 -5.35 13.21
CA SER A 11 5.09 -6.28 13.49
C SER A 11 5.59 -7.70 13.83
N GLY A 12 6.85 -8.04 13.53
CA GLY A 12 7.37 -9.40 13.68
C GLY A 12 6.91 -10.38 12.60
N PHE A 13 6.10 -9.93 11.63
CA PHE A 13 5.55 -10.73 10.55
C PHE A 13 6.03 -10.27 9.18
N PHE A 14 6.06 -11.19 8.21
CA PHE A 14 6.36 -10.91 6.81
C PHE A 14 5.22 -10.14 6.16
N GLY A 15 5.55 -9.10 5.41
CA GLY A 15 4.57 -8.33 4.63
C GLY A 15 3.50 -7.58 5.43
N VAL A 16 3.47 -7.68 6.76
CA VAL A 16 2.49 -7.00 7.62
C VAL A 16 3.11 -5.76 8.25
N ARG A 17 2.41 -4.63 8.17
CA ARG A 17 2.81 -3.36 8.77
C ARG A 17 1.71 -2.78 9.64
N GLN A 18 2.01 -2.56 10.91
CA GLN A 18 1.12 -1.85 11.83
C GLN A 18 1.07 -0.35 11.48
N LYS A 19 -0.14 0.20 11.37
CA LYS A 19 -0.37 1.63 11.17
C LYS A 19 -0.63 2.33 12.52
N PRO A 20 -0.38 3.65 12.63
CA PRO A 20 -0.75 4.42 13.83
C PRO A 20 -2.25 4.39 14.14
N SER A 21 -3.09 4.11 13.14
CA SER A 21 -4.54 3.95 13.30
C SER A 21 -4.94 2.64 13.99
N GLY A 22 -4.00 1.76 14.34
CA GLY A 22 -4.27 0.43 14.90
C GLY A 22 -4.47 -0.69 13.87
N ASN A 23 -4.74 -0.34 12.60
CA ASN A 23 -4.94 -1.33 11.53
C ASN A 23 -3.61 -1.91 11.00
N PHE A 24 -3.70 -3.10 10.41
CA PHE A 24 -2.58 -3.84 9.83
C PHE A 24 -2.68 -3.82 8.31
N GLY A 25 -1.71 -3.17 7.66
CA GLY A 25 -1.56 -3.20 6.20
C GLY A 25 -0.77 -4.41 5.75
N VAL A 26 -1.15 -5.01 4.63
CA VAL A 26 -0.48 -6.19 4.07
C VAL A 26 0.05 -5.85 2.68
N GLU A 27 1.33 -6.12 2.49
CA GLU A 27 2.08 -5.89 1.27
C GLU A 27 2.81 -7.17 0.86
N PHE A 28 2.84 -7.45 -0.43
CA PHE A 28 3.60 -8.54 -1.02
C PHE A 28 4.58 -8.01 -2.06
N SER A 29 5.76 -8.61 -2.16
CA SER A 29 6.74 -8.21 -3.15
C SER A 29 7.28 -9.42 -3.90
N ASP A 30 7.23 -9.34 -5.22
CA ASP A 30 7.71 -10.40 -6.09
C ASP A 30 8.38 -9.86 -7.35
N VAL A 31 9.53 -10.41 -7.70
CA VAL A 31 10.37 -10.01 -8.85
C VAL A 31 10.51 -8.49 -9.00
N GLY A 32 10.71 -7.77 -7.89
CA GLY A 32 10.86 -6.30 -7.88
C GLY A 32 9.55 -5.49 -8.00
N ARG A 33 8.40 -6.16 -8.15
CA ARG A 33 7.06 -5.55 -8.08
C ARG A 33 6.54 -5.62 -6.64
N ARG A 34 5.67 -4.67 -6.28
CA ARG A 34 5.02 -4.62 -4.97
C ARG A 34 3.52 -4.61 -5.16
N TRP A 35 2.81 -5.31 -4.29
CA TRP A 35 1.38 -5.49 -4.34
C TRP A 35 0.79 -5.15 -2.98
N TRP A 36 -0.21 -4.28 -2.98
CA TRP A 36 -1.06 -4.01 -1.84
C TRP A 36 -2.14 -5.07 -1.78
N ILE A 37 -2.16 -5.84 -0.70
CA ILE A 37 -3.10 -6.95 -0.49
C ILE A 37 -4.38 -6.41 0.17
N GLY A 38 -4.22 -5.60 1.22
CA GLY A 38 -5.35 -5.08 1.97
C GLY A 38 -4.97 -4.43 3.30
N THR A 39 -5.98 -3.95 4.01
CA THR A 39 -5.89 -3.57 5.42
C THR A 39 -6.84 -4.44 6.23
N TYR A 40 -6.36 -4.94 7.36
CA TYR A 40 -7.14 -5.76 8.28
C TYR A 40 -7.11 -5.15 9.69
N PRO A 41 -8.17 -5.34 10.48
CA PRO A 41 -8.25 -4.84 11.85
C PRO A 41 -7.32 -5.59 12.80
N SER A 42 -6.98 -6.85 12.52
CA SER A 42 -6.15 -7.71 13.37
C SER A 42 -4.85 -8.13 12.69
N ALA A 43 -3.78 -8.26 13.47
CA ALA A 43 -2.52 -8.82 13.01
C ALA A 43 -2.71 -10.25 12.48
N HIS A 44 -3.47 -11.08 13.19
CA HIS A 44 -3.64 -12.48 12.82
C HIS A 44 -4.34 -12.61 11.45
N GLU A 45 -5.37 -11.82 11.20
CA GLU A 45 -6.06 -11.79 9.90
C GLU A 45 -5.14 -11.27 8.78
N ALA A 46 -4.36 -10.22 9.06
CA ALA A 46 -3.38 -9.68 8.12
C ALA A 46 -2.31 -10.71 7.73
N VAL A 47 -1.83 -11.49 8.70
CA VAL A 47 -0.81 -12.51 8.48
C VAL A 47 -1.36 -13.65 7.64
N ARG A 48 -2.58 -14.13 7.93
CA ARG A 48 -3.23 -15.17 7.11
C ARG A 48 -3.46 -14.71 5.68
N ALA A 49 -3.84 -13.44 5.48
CA ALA A 49 -3.94 -12.86 4.15
C ALA A 49 -2.59 -12.85 3.41
N TYR A 50 -1.49 -12.56 4.09
CA TYR A 50 -0.16 -12.66 3.48
C TYR A 50 0.15 -14.11 3.07
N ASP A 51 -0.09 -15.07 3.95
CA ASP A 51 0.22 -16.49 3.72
C ASP A 51 -0.58 -17.08 2.54
N VAL A 52 -1.84 -16.69 2.37
CA VAL A 52 -2.62 -17.02 1.16
C VAL A 52 -1.95 -16.49 -0.11
N VAL A 53 -1.39 -15.28 -0.08
CA VAL A 53 -0.70 -14.72 -1.25
C VAL A 53 0.61 -15.44 -1.52
N VAL A 54 1.35 -15.84 -0.49
CA VAL A 54 2.55 -16.68 -0.62
C VAL A 54 2.19 -18.02 -1.27
N TRP A 55 1.09 -18.64 -0.87
CA TRP A 55 0.55 -19.86 -1.50
C TRP A 55 0.13 -19.63 -2.96
N ARG A 56 -0.57 -18.52 -3.25
CA ARG A 56 -0.97 -18.16 -4.62
C ARG A 56 0.22 -17.86 -5.54
N ALA A 57 1.32 -17.38 -4.96
CA ALA A 57 2.57 -17.11 -5.66
C ALA A 57 3.53 -18.32 -5.66
N GLU A 58 3.08 -19.49 -5.20
CA GLU A 58 3.85 -20.75 -5.16
C GLU A 58 5.23 -20.58 -4.52
N ARG A 59 5.29 -19.77 -3.46
CA ARG A 59 6.54 -19.53 -2.75
C ARG A 59 6.85 -20.65 -1.75
N PRO A 60 8.13 -20.84 -1.40
CA PRO A 60 8.54 -21.81 -0.39
C PRO A 60 7.86 -21.58 0.96
N ARG A 61 7.59 -22.66 1.69
CA ARG A 61 6.90 -22.61 2.99
C ARG A 61 7.66 -21.79 4.04
N GLU A 62 8.97 -21.64 3.93
CA GLU A 62 9.78 -20.82 4.84
C GLU A 62 9.45 -19.33 4.74
N HIS A 63 8.70 -18.91 3.71
CA HIS A 63 8.24 -17.54 3.54
C HIS A 63 6.86 -17.30 4.14
N LEU A 64 6.18 -18.35 4.60
CA LEU A 64 4.95 -18.24 5.38
C LEU A 64 5.26 -17.75 6.79
N ASN A 65 4.27 -17.11 7.40
CA ASN A 65 4.30 -16.78 8.81
C ASN A 65 3.79 -17.94 9.67
N PHE A 66 2.84 -18.72 9.16
CA PHE A 66 2.30 -19.93 9.79
C PHE A 66 2.69 -21.17 8.98
N PRO A 67 3.78 -21.88 9.37
CA PRO A 67 4.21 -23.09 8.68
C PRO A 67 3.25 -24.28 8.86
N GLU A 68 2.35 -24.19 9.84
CA GLU A 68 1.32 -25.20 10.16
C GLU A 68 0.25 -25.31 9.06
N ILE A 69 0.10 -24.27 8.23
CA ILE A 69 -0.87 -24.30 7.13
C ILE A 69 -0.31 -25.17 6.02
N GLU A 70 -0.89 -26.35 5.82
CA GLU A 70 -0.33 -27.34 4.91
C GLU A 70 -0.87 -27.20 3.48
N SER A 71 -2.02 -26.54 3.31
CA SER A 71 -2.67 -26.40 2.01
C SER A 71 -3.11 -24.97 1.70
N ARG A 72 -3.14 -24.64 0.40
CA ARG A 72 -3.70 -23.39 -0.09
C ARG A 72 -5.19 -23.23 0.26
N ALA A 73 -5.96 -24.32 0.22
CA ALA A 73 -7.38 -24.29 0.53
C ALA A 73 -7.64 -23.93 2.00
N GLU A 74 -6.85 -24.51 2.91
CA GLU A 74 -6.88 -24.15 4.34
C GLU A 74 -6.51 -22.68 4.56
N ALA A 75 -5.46 -22.19 3.89
CA ALA A 75 -5.11 -20.76 3.94
C ALA A 75 -6.27 -19.86 3.49
N GLU A 76 -6.92 -20.19 2.37
CA GLU A 76 -8.01 -19.39 1.78
C GLU A 76 -9.28 -19.41 2.64
N MET A 77 -9.60 -20.55 3.28
CA MET A 77 -10.71 -20.66 4.24
C MET A 77 -10.55 -19.73 5.45
N LEU A 78 -9.33 -19.43 5.85
CA LEU A 78 -9.05 -18.55 6.99
C LEU A 78 -9.17 -17.05 6.67
N VAL A 79 -9.39 -16.70 5.39
CA VAL A 79 -9.52 -15.32 4.91
C VAL A 79 -10.84 -15.18 4.13
N PRO A 80 -11.99 -15.07 4.82
CA PRO A 80 -13.32 -15.12 4.20
C PRO A 80 -13.60 -13.94 3.27
N GLN A 81 -12.91 -12.81 3.44
CA GLN A 81 -13.16 -11.59 2.68
C GLN A 81 -12.60 -11.62 1.25
N GLY A 82 -11.83 -12.65 0.90
CA GLY A 82 -11.16 -12.75 -0.40
C GLY A 82 -10.04 -11.71 -0.57
N ILE A 83 -8.95 -12.11 -1.22
CA ILE A 83 -7.79 -11.23 -1.36
C ILE A 83 -7.79 -10.52 -2.71
N LYS A 84 -7.76 -9.19 -2.69
CA LYS A 84 -7.67 -8.33 -3.87
C LYS A 84 -6.29 -7.68 -3.94
N MET A 85 -5.39 -8.28 -4.71
CA MET A 85 -4.04 -7.75 -4.92
C MET A 85 -4.07 -6.56 -5.88
N LYS A 86 -3.56 -5.39 -5.47
CA LYS A 86 -3.39 -4.21 -6.32
C LYS A 86 -1.90 -3.88 -6.44
N GLU A 87 -1.37 -3.84 -7.65
CA GLU A 87 0.04 -3.47 -7.86
C GLU A 87 0.30 -2.02 -7.41
N ILE A 88 1.34 -1.84 -6.61
CA ILE A 88 1.81 -0.53 -6.14
C ILE A 88 2.89 -0.05 -7.12
N PRO A 89 2.63 0.98 -7.93
CA PRO A 89 3.65 1.53 -8.81
C PRO A 89 4.79 2.11 -7.98
N THR A 90 6.02 1.67 -8.27
CA THR A 90 7.24 2.08 -7.56
C THR A 90 7.59 3.56 -7.75
N LYS A 91 7.06 4.20 -8.80
CA LYS A 91 7.15 5.64 -9.02
C LYS A 91 5.92 6.31 -8.43
N LYS A 92 6.10 7.14 -7.39
CA LYS A 92 5.06 8.11 -6.98
C LYS A 92 4.70 8.93 -8.22
N LYS A 93 3.50 8.77 -8.77
CA LYS A 93 2.96 9.77 -9.71
C LYS A 93 3.01 11.09 -8.96
N LYS A 94 3.90 12.01 -9.37
CA LYS A 94 3.89 13.38 -8.86
C LYS A 94 2.46 13.88 -9.10
N LYS A 95 1.64 14.00 -8.05
CA LYS A 95 0.40 14.76 -8.17
C LYS A 95 0.86 16.13 -8.65
N LYS A 96 0.43 16.58 -9.83
CA LYS A 96 0.62 17.97 -10.25
C LYS A 96 0.09 18.81 -9.10
N LYS A 97 0.96 19.51 -8.36
CA LYS A 97 0.50 20.43 -7.33
C LYS A 97 -0.29 21.49 -8.09
N LYS A 98 -1.58 21.65 -7.75
CA LYS A 98 -2.32 22.83 -8.22
C LYS A 98 -1.57 24.05 -7.68
N PRO A 99 -1.31 25.07 -8.50
CA PRO A 99 -0.65 26.26 -8.01
C PRO A 99 -1.54 26.91 -6.93
N SER A 100 -0.94 27.31 -5.81
CA SER A 100 -1.65 27.92 -4.69
C SER A 100 -1.51 29.43 -4.79
N VAL A 101 -2.63 30.16 -4.80
CA VAL A 101 -2.63 31.62 -4.70
C VAL A 101 -2.20 32.00 -3.29
N VAL A 102 -1.14 32.80 -3.16
CA VAL A 102 -0.75 33.46 -1.90
C VAL A 102 -1.18 34.91 -2.01
N VAL A 103 -1.99 35.38 -1.07
CA VAL A 103 -2.44 36.79 -1.00
C VAL A 103 -1.48 37.55 -0.09
N SER A 104 -0.87 38.62 -0.60
CA SER A 104 0.05 39.46 0.17
C SER A 104 -0.72 40.43 1.07
N ALA A 105 -0.10 40.88 2.18
CA ALA A 105 -0.71 41.90 3.03
C ALA A 105 -0.87 43.22 2.24
N GLY A 106 -2.11 43.59 1.94
CA GLY A 106 -2.46 44.79 1.17
C GLY A 106 -2.96 44.52 -0.26
N GLU A 107 -2.86 43.29 -0.77
CA GLU A 107 -3.51 42.89 -2.02
C GLU A 107 -4.96 42.47 -1.75
N THR A 108 -5.88 42.99 -2.56
CA THR A 108 -7.26 42.51 -2.56
C THR A 108 -7.33 41.11 -3.17
N TYR A 109 -8.35 40.32 -2.81
CA TYR A 109 -8.53 38.97 -3.34
C TYR A 109 -8.67 38.97 -4.87
N GLU A 110 -9.34 39.99 -5.42
CA GLU A 110 -9.50 40.16 -6.87
C GLU A 110 -8.16 40.36 -7.58
N GLU A 111 -7.27 41.20 -7.03
CA GLU A 111 -5.93 41.42 -7.57
C GLU A 111 -5.08 40.15 -7.54
N ALA A 112 -5.16 39.40 -6.43
CA ALA A 112 -4.44 38.13 -6.30
C ALA A 112 -4.94 37.07 -7.31
N MET A 113 -6.25 36.99 -7.54
CA MET A 113 -6.85 36.08 -8.52
C MET A 113 -6.55 36.49 -9.96
N ALA A 114 -6.59 37.79 -10.27
CA ALA A 114 -6.26 38.32 -11.60
C ALA A 114 -4.78 38.10 -11.96
N ARG A 115 -3.88 38.31 -10.99
CA ARG A 115 -2.45 38.00 -11.15
C ARG A 115 -2.25 36.52 -11.45
N PHE A 116 -2.89 35.65 -10.67
CA PHE A 116 -2.81 34.21 -10.87
C PHE A 116 -3.34 33.81 -12.25
N ALA A 117 -4.48 34.34 -12.68
CA ALA A 117 -5.05 34.08 -14.01
C ALA A 117 -4.08 34.48 -15.15
N ARG A 118 -3.34 35.58 -14.98
CA ARG A 118 -2.34 36.03 -15.96
C ARG A 118 -1.07 35.20 -15.95
N GLU A 119 -0.60 34.77 -14.78
CA GLU A 119 0.61 33.94 -14.61
C GLU A 119 0.35 32.46 -14.93
N HIS A 120 -0.91 32.02 -14.83
CA HIS A 120 -1.37 30.65 -15.02
C HIS A 120 -2.58 30.56 -15.98
N PRO A 121 -2.44 30.98 -17.26
CA PRO A 121 -3.53 30.95 -18.23
C PRO A 121 -4.06 29.54 -18.52
N GLU A 122 -3.28 28.50 -18.18
CA GLU A 122 -3.69 27.09 -18.32
C GLU A 122 -4.73 26.62 -17.28
N TYR A 123 -5.10 27.48 -16.32
CA TYR A 123 -6.08 27.19 -15.26
C TYR A 123 -7.29 28.15 -15.25
N VAL A 124 -7.43 29.02 -16.25
CA VAL A 124 -8.57 29.95 -16.46
C VAL A 124 -9.55 29.36 -17.48
#